data_AF-A0A2Z6P079-F1
#
_entry.id   AF-A0A2Z6P079-F1
#
_cell.length_a   1.000
_cell.length_b   1.000
_cell.length_c   1.000
_cell.angle_alpha   90.00
_cell.angle_beta   90.00
_cell.angle_gamma   90.00
#
_symmetry.space_group_name_H-M   'P 1'
#
loop_
_entity.id
_entity.type
_entity.pdbx_description
1 polymer ?
#
loop_
_entity_poly.entity_id
_entity_poly.type
_entity_poly.pdbx_seq_one_letter_code
_entity_poly.pdbx_strand_id
1 'polypeptide(L)'
;MLVSDVFKKFKNEQGNFIETLIGDVEGMLSLYEATHMRIHGEDILDEALSFTSLHLKMMATQLSPSLATKINHSLKRPLFKNLPRLVARHYISNYEEDPSHDATLLLLAKLGFNLLQKQHRNEIGDISM
;
A
#
# COMPACT_ATOMS: atom_id res chain seq x y z
N MET A 1 -5.69 -25.23 6.27
CA MET A 1 -6.12 -23.85 6.48
C MET A 1 -5.26 -22.99 5.57
N LEU A 2 -5.86 -22.36 4.57
CA LEU A 2 -5.11 -21.44 3.70
C LEU A 2 -4.77 -20.20 4.52
N VAL A 3 -3.65 -19.54 4.19
CA VAL A 3 -3.26 -18.28 4.86
C VAL A 3 -4.40 -17.25 4.75
N SER A 4 -5.15 -17.25 3.65
CA SER A 4 -6.31 -16.38 3.42
C SER A 4 -7.55 -16.67 4.28
N ASP A 5 -7.62 -17.79 5.01
CA ASP A 5 -8.76 -18.09 5.90
C ASP A 5 -8.89 -17.06 7.05
N VAL A 6 -7.81 -16.37 7.39
CA VAL A 6 -7.79 -15.24 8.35
C VAL A 6 -8.79 -14.13 7.99
N PHE A 7 -9.14 -13.98 6.70
CA PHE A 7 -10.07 -12.96 6.24
C PHE A 7 -11.55 -13.35 6.39
N LYS A 8 -11.87 -14.62 6.70
CA LYS A 8 -13.26 -15.09 6.85
C LYS A 8 -14.02 -14.36 7.96
N LYS A 9 -13.33 -13.89 9.00
CA LYS A 9 -13.91 -13.09 10.09
C LYS A 9 -14.47 -11.74 9.64
N PHE A 10 -14.10 -11.29 8.45
CA PHE A 10 -14.58 -10.04 7.84
C PHE A 10 -15.77 -10.26 6.90
N LYS A 11 -16.31 -11.48 6.84
CA LYS A 11 -17.52 -11.80 6.07
C LYS A 11 -18.73 -11.99 6.98
N ASN A 12 -19.90 -11.63 6.47
CA ASN A 12 -21.19 -11.88 7.13
C ASN A 12 -21.69 -13.31 6.87
N GLU A 13 -22.83 -13.66 7.46
CA GLU A 13 -23.45 -14.99 7.31
C GLU A 13 -23.84 -15.32 5.87
N GLN A 14 -24.08 -14.30 5.04
CA GLN A 14 -24.36 -14.44 3.61
C GLN A 14 -23.08 -14.65 2.77
N GLY A 15 -21.91 -14.63 3.41
CA GLY A 15 -20.63 -14.82 2.76
C GLY A 15 -20.08 -13.57 2.06
N ASN A 16 -20.62 -12.38 2.30
CA ASN A 16 -20.13 -11.11 1.74
C ASN A 16 -19.24 -10.38 2.75
N PHE A 17 -18.31 -9.54 2.27
CA PHE A 17 -17.57 -8.64 3.17
C PHE A 17 -18.52 -7.69 3.92
N ILE A 18 -18.31 -7.54 5.23
CA ILE A 18 -19.18 -6.75 6.09
C ILE A 18 -19.07 -5.27 5.71
N GLU A 19 -20.20 -4.62 5.42
CA GLU A 19 -20.24 -3.23 4.95
C GLU A 19 -19.70 -2.22 5.97
N THR A 20 -19.73 -2.53 7.26
CA THR A 20 -19.16 -1.65 8.31
C THR A 20 -17.65 -1.42 8.13
N LEU A 21 -16.95 -2.28 7.37
CA LEU A 21 -15.53 -2.12 7.03
C LEU A 21 -15.27 -0.90 6.13
N ILE A 22 -16.27 -0.43 5.39
CA ILE A 22 -16.13 0.66 4.43
C ILE A 22 -15.74 1.98 5.12
N GLY A 23 -16.09 2.15 6.41
CA GLY A 23 -15.70 3.32 7.20
C GLY A 23 -14.22 3.34 7.62
N ASP A 24 -13.53 2.20 7.57
CA ASP A 24 -12.11 2.07 7.95
C ASP A 24 -11.22 2.22 6.72
N VAL A 25 -10.82 3.46 6.41
CA VAL A 25 -9.99 3.79 5.24
C VAL A 25 -8.65 3.03 5.25
N GLU A 26 -7.98 2.97 6.39
CA GLU A 26 -6.66 2.33 6.50
C GLU A 26 -6.80 0.80 6.46
N GLY A 27 -7.84 0.23 7.07
CA GLY A 27 -8.17 -1.19 6.94
C GLY A 27 -8.48 -1.59 5.50
N MET A 28 -9.24 -0.76 4.78
CA MET A 28 -9.57 -0.99 3.37
C MET A 28 -8.34 -0.90 2.45
N LEU A 29 -7.45 0.06 2.67
CA LEU A 29 -6.16 0.15 1.97
C LEU A 29 -5.26 -1.06 2.27
N SER A 30 -5.18 -1.45 3.55
CA SER A 30 -4.37 -2.59 3.98
C SER A 30 -4.86 -3.90 3.36
N LEU A 31 -6.18 -4.12 3.33
CA LEU A 31 -6.77 -5.28 2.69
C LEU A 31 -6.55 -5.24 1.17
N TYR A 32 -6.73 -4.08 0.52
CA TYR A 32 -6.44 -3.92 -0.90
C TYR A 32 -5.01 -4.32 -1.25
N GLU A 33 -4.03 -3.82 -0.50
CA GLU A 33 -2.61 -4.14 -0.73
C GLU A 33 -2.33 -5.63 -0.52
N ALA A 34 -2.91 -6.25 0.51
CA ALA A 34 -2.78 -7.69 0.77
C ALA A 34 -3.31 -8.54 -0.41
N THR A 35 -4.37 -8.11 -1.10
CA THR A 35 -4.93 -8.85 -2.24
C THR A 35 -3.97 -8.97 -3.43
N HIS A 36 -2.94 -8.12 -3.51
CA HIS A 36 -1.93 -8.20 -4.58
C HIS A 36 -0.84 -9.24 -4.31
N MET A 37 -0.85 -9.87 -3.12
CA MET A 37 0.01 -10.99 -2.76
C MET A 37 -0.67 -12.36 -2.89
N ARG A 38 -1.94 -12.38 -3.35
CA ARG A 38 -2.72 -13.63 -3.45
C ARG A 38 -2.13 -14.63 -4.44
N ILE A 39 -2.39 -15.90 -4.17
CA ILE A 39 -2.07 -17.03 -5.06
C ILE A 39 -3.35 -17.70 -5.59
N HIS A 40 -3.19 -18.67 -6.50
CA HIS A 40 -4.32 -19.43 -7.04
C HIS A 40 -5.05 -20.21 -5.94
N GLY A 41 -6.39 -20.21 -5.99
CA GLY A 41 -7.25 -20.90 -5.03
C GLY A 41 -7.61 -20.07 -3.80
N GLU A 42 -7.27 -18.77 -3.76
CA GLU A 42 -7.63 -17.85 -2.68
C GLU A 42 -8.82 -16.96 -3.07
N ASP A 43 -9.98 -17.57 -3.34
CA ASP A 43 -11.19 -16.89 -3.85
C ASP A 43 -11.62 -15.69 -2.97
N ILE A 44 -11.43 -15.80 -1.65
CA ILE A 44 -11.72 -14.71 -0.70
C ILE A 44 -10.89 -13.45 -0.98
N LEU A 45 -9.66 -13.58 -1.51
CA LEU A 45 -8.81 -12.46 -1.88
C LEU A 45 -9.16 -11.89 -3.26
N ASP A 46 -9.72 -12.69 -4.17
CA ASP A 46 -10.31 -12.19 -5.42
C ASP A 46 -11.57 -11.34 -5.14
N GLU A 47 -12.41 -11.82 -4.23
CA GLU A 47 -13.56 -11.05 -3.74
C GLU A 47 -13.12 -9.77 -3.00
N ALA A 48 -12.11 -9.89 -2.13
CA ALA A 48 -11.57 -8.74 -1.39
C ALA A 48 -11.01 -7.68 -2.32
N LEU A 49 -10.35 -8.07 -3.42
CA LEU A 49 -9.83 -7.13 -4.41
C LEU A 49 -10.98 -6.34 -5.04
N SER A 50 -12.05 -7.03 -5.43
CA SER A 50 -13.22 -6.40 -6.05
C SER A 50 -13.92 -5.45 -5.09
N PHE A 51 -14.18 -5.90 -3.86
CA PHE A 51 -14.79 -5.12 -2.78
C PHE A 51 -13.98 -3.86 -2.46
N THR A 52 -12.68 -4.02 -2.15
CA THR A 52 -11.83 -2.89 -1.78
C THR A 52 -11.63 -1.91 -2.93
N SER A 53 -11.44 -2.39 -4.16
CA SER A 53 -11.27 -1.53 -5.35
C SER A 53 -12.49 -0.63 -5.59
N LEU A 54 -13.69 -1.17 -5.42
CA LEU A 54 -14.94 -0.42 -5.60
C LEU A 54 -15.06 0.69 -4.55
N HIS A 55 -14.96 0.33 -3.28
CA HIS A 55 -15.19 1.25 -2.18
C HIS A 55 -14.09 2.30 -2.08
N LEU A 56 -12.82 1.94 -2.28
CA LEU A 56 -11.72 2.91 -2.30
C LEU A 56 -11.90 3.97 -3.40
N LYS A 57 -12.37 3.58 -4.60
CA LYS A 57 -12.68 4.55 -5.66
C LYS A 57 -13.77 5.52 -5.24
N MET A 58 -14.83 5.04 -4.59
CA MET A 58 -15.89 5.90 -4.07
C MET A 58 -15.36 6.85 -2.99
N MET A 59 -14.59 6.33 -2.02
CA MET A 59 -14.03 7.10 -0.91
C MET A 59 -13.08 8.19 -1.39
N ALA A 60 -12.28 7.93 -2.43
CA ALA A 60 -11.39 8.93 -3.02
C ALA A 60 -12.12 10.17 -3.56
N THR A 61 -13.43 10.08 -3.84
CA THR A 61 -14.24 11.24 -4.27
C THR A 61 -14.79 12.08 -3.11
N GLN A 62 -14.78 11.56 -1.88
CA GLN A 62 -15.45 12.17 -0.73
C GLN A 62 -14.46 12.60 0.37
N LEU A 63 -13.26 12.00 0.40
CA LEU A 63 -12.24 12.26 1.42
C LEU A 63 -11.38 13.50 1.10
N SER A 64 -10.57 13.91 2.09
CA SER A 64 -9.63 15.01 1.93
C SER A 64 -8.66 14.79 0.77
N PRO A 65 -8.11 15.86 0.15
CA PRO A 65 -7.20 15.73 -0.99
C PRO A 65 -5.97 14.85 -0.72
N SER A 66 -5.44 14.88 0.52
CA SER A 66 -4.30 14.05 0.92
C SER A 66 -4.66 12.56 0.94
N LEU A 67 -5.78 12.19 1.55
CA LEU A 67 -6.26 10.81 1.59
C LEU A 67 -6.66 10.31 0.20
N ALA A 68 -7.35 11.14 -0.59
CA ALA A 68 -7.70 10.82 -1.97
C ALA A 68 -6.44 10.56 -2.80
N THR A 69 -5.38 11.33 -2.61
CA THR A 69 -4.09 11.11 -3.29
C THR A 69 -3.47 9.77 -2.90
N LYS A 70 -3.45 9.41 -1.61
CA LYS A 70 -2.96 8.12 -1.11
C LYS A 70 -3.75 6.94 -1.71
N ILE A 71 -5.08 7.05 -1.73
CA ILE A 71 -5.95 6.03 -2.30
C ILE A 71 -5.71 5.86 -3.81
N ASN A 72 -5.73 6.97 -4.55
CA ASN A 72 -5.51 6.94 -6.00
C ASN A 72 -4.12 6.42 -6.37
N HIS A 73 -3.10 6.71 -5.56
CA HIS A 73 -1.76 6.15 -5.76
C HIS A 73 -1.78 4.62 -5.63
N SER A 74 -2.36 4.10 -4.56
CA SER A 74 -2.47 2.66 -4.28
C SER A 74 -3.26 1.94 -5.37
N LEU A 75 -4.42 2.49 -5.78
CA LEU A 75 -5.25 1.97 -6.86
C LEU A 75 -4.53 1.94 -8.22
N LYS A 76 -3.64 2.90 -8.47
CA LYS A 76 -2.87 2.98 -9.72
C LYS A 76 -1.69 2.01 -9.72
N ARG A 77 -0.99 1.89 -8.59
CA ARG A 77 0.21 1.06 -8.43
C ARG A 77 0.25 0.48 -7.02
N PRO A 78 -0.23 -0.76 -6.84
CA PRO A 78 -0.13 -1.46 -5.57
C PRO A 78 1.31 -1.56 -5.10
N LEU A 79 1.55 -1.43 -3.81
CA LEU A 79 2.88 -1.44 -3.19
C LEU A 79 3.68 -2.68 -3.59
N PHE A 80 3.05 -3.86 -3.52
CA PHE A 80 3.72 -5.13 -3.81
C PHE A 80 4.16 -5.27 -5.28
N LYS A 81 3.50 -4.56 -6.20
CA LYS A 81 3.79 -4.61 -7.64
C LYS A 81 4.66 -3.45 -8.12
N ASN A 82 5.17 -2.64 -7.20
CA ASN A 82 5.90 -1.41 -7.51
C ASN A 82 7.40 -1.57 -7.22
N LEU A 83 8.22 -0.69 -7.79
CA LEU A 83 9.66 -0.75 -7.59
C LEU A 83 9.98 -0.36 -6.15
N PRO A 84 10.68 -1.21 -5.36
CA PRO A 84 10.95 -0.95 -3.96
C PRO A 84 11.60 0.41 -3.71
N ARG A 85 12.48 0.86 -4.62
CA ARG A 85 13.10 2.18 -4.50
C ARG A 85 12.18 3.37 -4.78
N LEU A 86 11.20 3.23 -5.67
CA LEU A 86 10.21 4.28 -5.89
C LEU A 86 9.25 4.37 -4.71
N VAL A 87 8.79 3.21 -4.21
CA VAL A 87 7.95 3.12 -3.02
C VAL A 87 8.65 3.73 -1.82
N ALA A 88 9.90 3.33 -1.56
CA ALA A 88 10.68 3.87 -0.45
C ALA A 88 10.84 5.39 -0.53
N ARG A 89 11.11 5.94 -1.73
CA ARG A 89 11.23 7.40 -1.91
C ARG A 89 9.94 8.11 -1.53
N HIS A 90 8.80 7.61 -2.00
CA HIS A 90 7.49 8.22 -1.70
C HIS A 90 7.15 8.07 -0.22
N TYR A 91 7.38 6.89 0.36
CA TYR A 91 7.07 6.61 1.75
C TYR A 91 7.93 7.44 2.72
N ILE A 92 9.22 7.65 2.45
CA ILE A 92 10.06 8.54 3.28
C ILE A 92 9.47 9.95 3.37
N SER A 93 9.01 10.51 2.24
CA SER A 93 8.37 11.83 2.24
C SER A 93 7.04 11.84 2.99
N ASN A 94 6.21 10.80 2.83
CA ASN A 94 4.94 10.72 3.56
C ASN A 94 5.15 10.50 5.07
N TYR A 95 6.15 9.71 5.45
CA TYR A 95 6.46 9.40 6.85
C TYR A 95 7.03 10.63 7.58
N GLU A 96 7.73 11.52 6.88
CA GLU A 96 8.18 12.80 7.45
C GLU A 96 7.02 13.71 7.88
N GLU A 97 5.91 13.67 7.14
CA GLU A 97 4.70 14.46 7.45
C GLU A 97 3.82 13.81 8.53
N ASP A 98 4.09 12.57 8.93
CA ASP A 98 3.32 11.86 9.96
C ASP A 98 3.69 12.42 11.35
N PRO A 99 2.74 12.99 12.12
CA PRO A 99 3.04 13.51 13.45
C PRO A 99 3.56 12.47 14.46
N SER A 100 3.37 11.18 14.17
CA SER A 100 3.77 10.05 15.02
C SER A 100 5.07 9.36 14.57
N HIS A 101 5.78 9.90 13.58
CA HIS A 101 6.98 9.25 13.05
C HIS A 101 8.11 9.15 14.08
N ASP A 102 8.86 8.05 14.01
CA ASP A 102 10.10 7.89 14.75
C ASP A 102 11.23 8.66 14.03
N ALA A 103 11.76 9.68 14.71
CA ALA A 103 12.80 10.55 14.16
C ALA A 103 14.09 9.79 13.82
N THR A 104 14.42 8.74 14.57
CA THR A 104 15.62 7.92 14.34
C THR A 104 15.46 7.08 13.09
N LEU A 105 14.29 6.45 12.91
CA LEU A 105 13.95 5.68 11.73
C LEU A 105 13.91 6.56 10.48
N LEU A 106 13.31 7.76 10.56
CA LEU A 106 13.27 8.70 9.45
C LEU A 106 14.67 9.13 9.02
N LEU A 107 15.53 9.48 9.99
CA LEU A 107 16.93 9.85 9.72
C LEU A 107 17.69 8.70 9.05
N LEU A 108 17.56 7.49 9.59
CA LEU A 108 18.18 6.29 9.03
C LEU A 108 17.72 6.05 7.59
N ALA A 109 16.42 6.14 7.31
CA ALA A 109 15.86 5.94 5.99
C ALA A 109 16.38 6.97 4.97
N LYS A 110 16.45 8.26 5.35
CA LYS A 110 16.99 9.35 4.51
C LYS A 110 18.47 9.14 4.18
N LEU A 111 19.29 8.83 5.19
CA LEU A 111 20.72 8.58 5.01
C LEU A 111 20.96 7.35 4.14
N GLY A 112 20.27 6.24 4.41
CA GLY A 112 20.37 5.01 3.62
C GLY A 112 19.87 5.20 2.17
N PHE A 113 18.88 6.05 1.94
CA PHE A 113 18.45 6.43 0.60
C PHE A 113 19.56 7.18 -0.16
N ASN A 114 20.13 8.21 0.46
CA ASN A 114 21.15 9.06 -0.16
C ASN A 114 22.47 8.33 -0.42
N LEU A 115 22.86 7.42 0.48
CA LEU A 115 24.06 6.59 0.30
C LEU A 115 23.96 5.74 -0.97
N LEU A 116 22.87 4.98 -1.11
CA LEU A 116 22.64 4.15 -2.30
C LEU A 116 22.45 5.00 -3.55
N GLN A 117 21.81 6.17 -3.46
CA GLN A 117 21.73 7.10 -4.60
C GLN A 117 23.11 7.54 -5.08
N LYS A 118 24.06 7.81 -4.17
CA LYS A 118 25.43 8.17 -4.54
C LYS A 118 26.13 7.01 -5.27
N GLN A 119 25.97 5.78 -4.78
CA GLN A 119 26.54 4.59 -5.43
C GLN A 119 25.95 4.38 -6.84
N HIS A 120 24.63 4.41 -6.99
CA HIS A 120 23.99 4.26 -8.30
C HIS A 120 24.42 5.34 -9.31
N ARG A 121 24.68 6.59 -8.84
CA ARG A 121 25.20 7.65 -9.72
C ARG A 121 26.60 7.35 -10.24
N ASN A 122 27.47 6.78 -9.41
CA ASN A 122 28.80 6.35 -9.83
C ASN A 122 28.70 5.22 -10.85
N GLU A 123 27.90 4.19 -10.55
CA GLU A 123 27.66 3.04 -11.45
C GLU A 123 27.13 3.49 -12.82
N ILE A 124 26.17 4.43 -12.85
CA ILE A 124 25.66 5.00 -14.11
C ILE A 124 26.78 5.77 -14.84
N GLY A 125 27.62 6.50 -14.12
CA GLY A 125 28.77 7.20 -14.69
C GLY A 125 29.75 6.23 -15.36
N ASP A 126 30.05 5.12 -14.70
CA ASP A 126 30.96 4.08 -15.21
C ASP A 126 30.38 3.36 -16.44
N ILE A 127 29.06 3.14 -16.49
CA ILE A 127 28.39 2.49 -17.64
C ILE A 127 28.19 3.44 -18.83
N SER A 128 28.12 4.76 -18.57
CA SER A 128 27.88 5.76 -19.62
C SER A 128 29.17 6.26 -20.30
N MET A 129 30.34 5.78 -19.85
CA MET A 129 31.66 6.00 -20.45
C MET A 129 32.04 4.85 -21.39
#